data_AF-A0A4R5TRG0-F1
#
_entry.id   AF-A0A4R5TRG0-F1
#
_cell.length_a   1.000
_cell.length_b   1.000
_cell.length_c   1.000
_cell.angle_alpha   90.00
_cell.angle_beta   90.00
_cell.angle_gamma   90.00
#
_symmetry.space_group_name_H-M   'P 1'
#
loop_
_entity.id
_entity.type
_entity.pdbx_description
1 polymer ?
#
loop_
_entity_poly.entity_id
_entity_poly.type
_entity_poly.pdbx_seq_one_letter_code
_entity_poly.pdbx_strand_id
1 'polypeptide(L)'
;MKTSTKVCLPLLTTLCLLAGSASATAQEEEPAPWPPADTGGEYLPVPKDYYEPSSVKACGSTVRVAAGDVREVHYKSRVKDDGRIKLKYRGDATVDLTRASDGAFIDELDISGPVTQRVSADGLTIEDSLKGASLIFPLGDRDAQALGAAGFPEFFYYERGTLTIEAQLSEDPAAVEPLSVRVSTNTTTLVRDVCDMLDEAAGK
;
A
#
# COMPACT_ATOMS: atom_id res chain seq x y z
N MET A 1 8.32 -8.79 23.88
CA MET A 1 8.55 -9.08 22.45
C MET A 1 7.93 -7.94 21.66
N LYS A 2 8.75 -7.08 21.05
CA LYS A 2 8.30 -5.92 20.26
C LYS A 2 8.05 -6.41 18.84
N THR A 3 6.78 -6.55 18.45
CA THR A 3 6.39 -6.80 17.06
C THR A 3 6.64 -5.51 16.28
N SER A 4 7.65 -5.54 15.41
CA SER A 4 7.92 -4.48 14.46
C SER A 4 6.79 -4.50 13.42
N THR A 5 5.83 -3.59 13.55
CA THR A 5 4.80 -3.36 12.54
C THR A 5 5.47 -2.62 11.39
N LYS A 6 5.99 -3.38 10.42
CA LYS A 6 6.62 -2.84 9.23
C LYS A 6 5.54 -2.29 8.32
N VAL A 7 5.56 -0.97 8.16
CA VAL A 7 4.74 -0.16 7.27
C VAL A 7 4.77 -0.77 5.85
N CYS A 8 3.61 -1.15 5.32
CA CYS A 8 3.46 -1.57 3.93
C CYS A 8 3.25 -0.33 3.04
N LEU A 9 4.30 0.48 3.00
CA LEU A 9 4.69 1.52 2.05
C LEU A 9 6.16 1.73 2.44
N PRO A 10 7.13 1.17 1.71
CA PRO A 10 8.51 1.34 2.11
C PRO A 10 8.82 2.83 2.06
N LEU A 11 9.69 3.27 2.98
CA LEU A 11 10.32 4.58 3.12
C LEU A 11 9.79 5.49 4.22
N LEU A 12 10.04 5.04 5.44
CA LEU A 12 10.56 5.90 6.49
C LEU A 12 11.83 5.24 7.04
N THR A 13 12.98 5.57 6.45
CA THR A 13 14.29 5.33 7.10
C THR A 13 15.06 6.63 7.20
N THR A 14 15.18 7.05 8.45
CA THR A 14 15.87 8.21 8.96
C THR A 14 17.35 8.21 8.60
N LEU A 15 17.79 9.36 8.08
CA LEU A 15 19.16 9.77 7.83
C LEU A 15 20.03 9.63 9.09
N CYS A 16 21.09 8.83 9.04
CA CYS A 16 22.20 8.87 10.01
C CYS A 16 23.53 8.87 9.25
N LEU A 17 24.04 10.06 8.95
CA LEU A 17 25.43 10.28 8.54
C LEU A 17 26.35 10.09 9.76
N LEU A 18 27.12 9.00 9.78
CA LEU A 18 28.41 8.95 10.48
C LEU A 18 29.45 8.26 9.59
N ALA A 19 30.49 9.02 9.27
CA ALA A 19 31.64 8.60 8.48
C ALA A 19 32.42 7.46 9.15
N GLY A 20 32.87 6.48 8.37
CA GLY A 20 33.78 5.43 8.83
C GLY A 20 34.15 4.41 7.75
N SER A 21 35.40 4.53 7.30
CA SER A 21 36.26 3.61 6.52
C SER A 21 35.74 2.24 6.05
N ALA A 22 35.88 2.03 4.73
CA ALA A 22 35.71 0.83 3.91
C ALA A 22 35.83 -0.56 4.58
N SER A 23 34.89 -1.44 4.21
CA SER A 23 35.11 -2.88 4.01
C SER A 23 34.07 -3.43 3.03
N ALA A 24 34.54 -4.21 2.05
CA ALA A 24 33.70 -4.87 1.05
C ALA A 24 32.66 -5.77 1.73
N THR A 25 31.40 -5.40 1.56
CA THR A 25 30.22 -6.13 2.02
C THR A 25 29.23 -6.14 0.86
N ALA A 26 28.47 -7.23 0.72
CA ALA A 26 27.34 -7.29 -0.21
C ALA A 26 26.50 -6.03 0.03
N GLN A 27 26.46 -5.17 -0.98
CA GLN A 27 25.76 -3.90 -0.88
C GLN A 27 24.29 -4.26 -0.69
N GLU A 28 23.79 -4.17 0.54
CA GLU A 28 22.37 -3.95 0.79
C GLU A 28 22.02 -2.76 -0.12
N GLU A 29 21.24 -3.02 -1.18
CA GLU A 29 20.67 -1.93 -1.96
C GLU A 29 19.86 -1.11 -0.98
N GLU A 30 20.35 0.10 -0.67
CA GLU A 30 19.58 1.05 0.11
C GLU A 30 18.22 1.20 -0.57
N PRO A 31 17.10 1.15 0.19
CA PRO A 31 15.79 1.30 -0.40
C PRO A 31 15.76 2.62 -1.18
N ALA A 32 15.35 2.56 -2.44
CA ALA A 32 15.29 3.73 -3.31
C ALA A 32 14.47 4.83 -2.61
N PRO A 33 14.89 6.10 -2.61
CA PRO A 33 14.21 7.15 -1.84
C PRO A 33 12.73 7.31 -2.25
N TRP A 34 11.83 7.51 -1.27
CA TRP A 34 10.44 7.88 -1.48
C TRP A 34 10.22 9.34 -1.08
N PRO A 35 9.40 10.07 -1.84
CA PRO A 35 8.82 9.68 -3.12
C PRO A 35 9.89 9.51 -4.22
N PRO A 36 9.66 8.63 -5.21
CA PRO A 36 10.63 8.33 -6.25
C PRO A 36 10.87 9.56 -7.13
N ALA A 37 12.10 9.68 -7.62
CA ALA A 37 12.52 10.75 -8.52
C ALA A 37 11.63 10.86 -9.77
N ASP A 38 11.62 12.03 -10.41
CA ASP A 38 10.88 12.24 -11.66
C ASP A 38 11.35 11.23 -12.72
N THR A 39 10.38 10.61 -13.38
CA THR A 39 10.61 9.56 -14.40
C THR A 39 10.69 10.13 -15.82
N GLY A 40 10.72 11.45 -16.00
CA GLY A 40 10.75 12.10 -17.31
C GLY A 40 9.47 11.89 -18.13
N GLY A 41 8.39 11.45 -17.49
CA GLY A 41 7.12 11.12 -18.15
C GLY A 41 6.96 9.66 -18.58
N GLU A 42 7.97 8.83 -18.36
CA GLU A 42 7.97 7.40 -18.70
C GLU A 42 7.34 6.54 -17.60
N TYR A 43 6.94 5.32 -17.96
CA TYR A 43 6.53 4.30 -17.01
C TYR A 43 7.69 3.33 -16.83
N LEU A 44 8.20 3.23 -15.62
CA LEU A 44 9.26 2.32 -15.24
C LEU A 44 8.67 1.13 -14.46
N PRO A 45 9.27 -0.07 -14.54
CA PRO A 45 8.85 -1.19 -13.70
C PRO A 45 9.02 -0.81 -12.21
N VAL A 46 8.12 -1.31 -11.37
CA VAL A 46 8.30 -1.19 -9.91
C VAL A 46 9.54 -2.00 -9.47
N PRO A 47 10.20 -1.58 -8.39
CA PRO A 47 11.33 -2.34 -7.84
C PRO A 47 10.87 -3.71 -7.31
N LYS A 48 11.81 -4.65 -7.17
CA LYS A 48 11.50 -6.05 -6.84
C LYS A 48 10.84 -6.21 -5.47
N ASP A 49 11.24 -5.38 -4.52
CA ASP A 49 10.70 -5.30 -3.16
C ASP A 49 9.20 -4.96 -3.11
N TYR A 50 8.66 -4.33 -4.17
CA TYR A 50 7.23 -4.10 -4.33
C TYR A 50 6.40 -5.39 -4.24
N TYR A 51 6.97 -6.54 -4.63
CA TYR A 51 6.30 -7.84 -4.63
C TYR A 51 6.61 -8.68 -3.38
N GLU A 52 7.29 -8.12 -2.39
CA GLU A 52 7.53 -8.84 -1.14
C GLU A 52 6.22 -9.08 -0.38
N PRO A 53 6.06 -10.26 0.25
CA PRO A 53 4.84 -10.59 0.96
C PRO A 53 4.68 -9.73 2.21
N SER A 54 3.44 -9.35 2.50
CA SER A 54 3.06 -8.61 3.70
C SER A 54 2.09 -9.42 4.57
N SER A 55 1.81 -8.93 5.77
CA SER A 55 0.92 -9.58 6.73
C SER A 55 -0.04 -8.56 7.32
N VAL A 56 -1.32 -8.87 7.23
CA VAL A 56 -2.43 -8.03 7.70
C VAL A 56 -3.11 -8.75 8.86
N LYS A 57 -3.34 -8.04 9.96
CA LYS A 57 -4.20 -8.56 11.04
C LYS A 57 -5.64 -8.30 10.64
N ALA A 58 -6.36 -9.35 10.27
CA ALA A 58 -7.75 -9.28 9.82
C ALA A 58 -8.41 -10.67 9.97
N CYS A 59 -9.73 -10.72 9.87
CA CYS A 59 -10.49 -11.98 9.86
C CYS A 59 -10.23 -12.85 11.11
N GLY A 60 -10.05 -12.21 12.27
CA GLY A 60 -9.73 -12.88 13.53
C GLY A 60 -8.35 -13.56 13.57
N SER A 61 -7.47 -13.27 12.61
CA SER A 61 -6.18 -13.95 12.42
C SER A 61 -5.15 -13.02 11.76
N THR A 62 -4.09 -13.61 11.21
CA THR A 62 -3.17 -12.95 10.27
C THR A 62 -3.46 -13.48 8.88
N VAL A 63 -3.70 -12.58 7.93
CA VAL A 63 -3.75 -12.90 6.49
C VAL A 63 -2.43 -12.48 5.85
N ARG A 64 -1.73 -13.44 5.25
CA ARG A 64 -0.56 -13.17 4.41
C ARG A 64 -1.05 -12.73 3.03
N VAL A 65 -0.50 -11.63 2.53
CA VAL A 65 -0.71 -11.14 1.16
C VAL A 65 0.61 -11.34 0.43
N ALA A 66 0.62 -12.16 -0.63
CA ALA A 66 1.79 -12.38 -1.47
C ALA A 66 1.47 -11.99 -2.91
N ALA A 67 2.47 -11.54 -3.67
CA ALA A 67 2.28 -11.34 -5.10
C ALA A 67 2.02 -12.69 -5.79
N GLY A 68 0.96 -12.74 -6.61
CA GLY A 68 0.63 -13.89 -7.44
C GLY A 68 1.57 -14.03 -8.64
N ASP A 69 1.13 -14.77 -9.64
CA ASP A 69 1.87 -15.08 -10.86
C ASP A 69 1.99 -13.86 -11.80
N VAL A 70 1.02 -12.95 -11.79
CA VAL A 70 1.03 -11.73 -12.62
C VAL A 70 1.69 -10.57 -11.88
N ARG A 71 2.79 -10.05 -12.45
CA ARG A 71 3.66 -9.03 -11.82
C ARG A 71 4.15 -7.99 -12.83
N GLU A 72 3.23 -7.22 -13.38
CA GLU A 72 3.50 -6.27 -14.46
C GLU A 72 3.23 -4.81 -14.06
N VAL A 73 3.37 -4.49 -12.77
CA VAL A 73 3.15 -3.13 -12.27
C VAL A 73 4.27 -2.20 -12.73
N HIS A 74 3.85 -1.06 -13.28
CA HIS A 74 4.72 0.04 -13.65
C HIS A 74 4.29 1.31 -12.94
N TYR A 75 5.25 2.14 -12.57
CA TYR A 75 5.01 3.44 -11.98
C TYR A 75 5.53 4.57 -12.87
N LYS A 76 4.92 5.74 -12.72
CA LYS A 76 5.38 7.01 -13.28
C LYS A 76 5.32 8.07 -12.20
N SER A 77 6.46 8.72 -11.92
CA SER A 77 6.54 9.86 -11.02
C SER A 77 6.73 11.16 -11.81
N ARG A 78 6.00 12.20 -11.41
CA ARG A 78 6.18 13.57 -11.88
C ARG A 78 6.32 14.51 -10.70
N VAL A 79 7.46 15.18 -10.60
CA VAL A 79 7.74 16.24 -9.63
C VAL A 79 7.42 17.57 -10.31
N LYS A 80 6.61 18.40 -9.67
CA LYS A 80 6.26 19.73 -10.18
C LYS A 80 7.27 20.77 -9.69
N ASP A 81 7.33 21.89 -10.40
CA ASP A 81 8.16 23.05 -10.04
C ASP A 81 7.86 23.59 -8.62
N ASP A 82 6.63 23.37 -8.14
CA ASP A 82 6.20 23.76 -6.79
C ASP A 82 6.44 22.68 -5.71
N GLY A 83 7.21 21.62 -6.04
CA GLY A 83 7.55 20.54 -5.11
C GLY A 83 6.49 19.46 -4.95
N ARG A 84 5.26 19.65 -5.46
CA ARG A 84 4.23 18.59 -5.42
C ARG A 84 4.61 17.42 -6.29
N ILE A 85 4.22 16.22 -5.87
CA ILE A 85 4.55 14.99 -6.59
C ILE A 85 3.27 14.26 -6.97
N LYS A 86 3.26 13.71 -8.19
CA LYS A 86 2.19 12.85 -8.66
C LYS A 86 2.77 11.53 -9.14
N LEU A 87 2.42 10.46 -8.44
CA LEU A 87 2.73 9.09 -8.84
C LEU A 87 1.52 8.46 -9.51
N LYS A 88 1.76 7.62 -10.51
CA LYS A 88 0.74 6.81 -11.16
C LYS A 88 1.23 5.37 -11.28
N TYR A 89 0.40 4.43 -10.86
CA TYR A 89 0.61 3.00 -11.02
C TYR A 89 -0.38 2.45 -12.04
N ARG A 90 0.07 1.48 -12.82
CA ARG A 90 -0.74 0.73 -13.79
C ARG A 90 -0.08 -0.61 -14.11
N GLY A 91 -0.79 -1.41 -14.89
CA GLY A 91 -0.33 -2.73 -15.32
C GLY A 91 -1.10 -3.81 -14.57
N ASP A 92 -0.86 -5.04 -14.94
CA ASP A 92 -1.60 -6.17 -14.40
C ASP A 92 -0.89 -6.72 -13.16
N ALA A 93 -1.66 -7.08 -12.15
CA ALA A 93 -1.16 -7.62 -10.89
C ALA A 93 -2.21 -8.48 -10.21
N THR A 94 -1.75 -9.61 -9.67
CA THR A 94 -2.56 -10.50 -8.83
C THR A 94 -1.89 -10.70 -7.48
N VAL A 95 -2.70 -11.08 -6.47
CA VAL A 95 -2.21 -11.43 -5.14
C VAL A 95 -2.84 -12.70 -4.62
N ASP A 96 -2.04 -13.45 -3.87
CA ASP A 96 -2.48 -14.61 -3.12
C ASP A 96 -2.72 -14.23 -1.66
N LEU A 97 -3.85 -14.67 -1.12
CA LEU A 97 -4.23 -14.42 0.26
C LEU A 97 -4.26 -15.74 1.02
N THR A 98 -3.54 -15.83 2.15
CA THR A 98 -3.54 -17.02 3.01
C THR A 98 -3.84 -16.65 4.45
N ARG A 99 -4.92 -17.18 5.02
CA ARG A 99 -5.27 -16.97 6.43
C ARG A 99 -4.58 -17.99 7.33
N ALA A 100 -3.82 -17.50 8.31
CA ALA A 100 -2.96 -18.34 9.14
C ALA A 100 -3.70 -19.33 10.06
N SER A 101 -4.95 -19.02 10.44
CA SER A 101 -5.70 -19.83 11.42
C SER A 101 -6.19 -21.17 10.87
N ASP A 102 -6.51 -21.23 9.58
CA ASP A 102 -7.15 -22.39 8.95
C ASP A 102 -6.64 -22.69 7.54
N GLY A 103 -5.68 -21.91 7.03
CA GLY A 103 -5.11 -22.11 5.70
C GLY A 103 -6.06 -21.73 4.57
N ALA A 104 -7.15 -21.01 4.85
CA ALA A 104 -8.04 -20.48 3.81
C ALA A 104 -7.22 -19.68 2.79
N PHE A 105 -7.49 -19.94 1.50
CA PHE A 105 -6.64 -19.48 0.41
C PHE A 105 -7.47 -18.88 -0.72
N ILE A 106 -7.10 -17.67 -1.14
CA ILE A 106 -7.58 -17.07 -2.38
C ILE A 106 -6.36 -17.00 -3.30
N ASP A 107 -6.47 -17.70 -4.43
CA ASP A 107 -5.46 -17.76 -5.48
C ASP A 107 -5.69 -16.63 -6.48
N GLU A 108 -4.64 -15.91 -6.85
CA GLU A 108 -4.64 -14.99 -7.99
C GLU A 108 -5.76 -13.92 -7.97
N LEU A 109 -6.00 -13.28 -6.82
CA LEU A 109 -6.95 -12.17 -6.75
C LEU A 109 -6.44 -10.97 -7.56
N ASP A 110 -7.20 -10.57 -8.59
CA ASP A 110 -6.86 -9.42 -9.44
C ASP A 110 -6.87 -8.11 -8.64
N ILE A 111 -5.76 -7.36 -8.71
CA ILE A 111 -5.61 -6.02 -8.13
C ILE A 111 -5.04 -5.02 -9.15
N SER A 112 -5.32 -5.24 -10.44
CA SER A 112 -4.78 -4.46 -11.57
C SER A 112 -5.37 -3.03 -11.70
N GLY A 113 -6.18 -2.59 -10.74
CA GLY A 113 -6.75 -1.26 -10.73
C GLY A 113 -5.68 -0.17 -10.68
N PRO A 114 -5.70 0.84 -11.58
CA PRO A 114 -4.71 1.91 -11.55
C PRO A 114 -4.82 2.75 -10.28
N VAL A 115 -3.66 3.11 -9.72
CA VAL A 115 -3.55 4.00 -8.56
C VAL A 115 -2.93 5.34 -8.98
N THR A 116 -3.44 6.43 -8.44
CA THR A 116 -2.78 7.74 -8.50
C THR A 116 -2.55 8.23 -7.08
N GLN A 117 -1.29 8.43 -6.71
CA GLN A 117 -0.92 9.09 -5.47
C GLN A 117 -0.52 10.54 -5.75
N ARG A 118 -0.98 11.46 -4.91
CA ARG A 118 -0.53 12.86 -4.91
C ARG A 118 0.07 13.17 -3.55
N VAL A 119 1.25 13.76 -3.57
CA VAL A 119 1.95 14.23 -2.38
C VAL A 119 2.05 15.75 -2.45
N SER A 120 1.69 16.44 -1.36
CA SER A 120 1.84 17.88 -1.23
C SER A 120 3.31 18.31 -1.26
N ALA A 121 3.55 19.61 -1.48
CA ALA A 121 4.91 20.14 -1.58
C ALA A 121 5.73 20.00 -0.29
N ASP A 122 5.06 20.04 0.86
CA ASP A 122 5.64 19.81 2.19
C ASP A 122 5.77 18.31 2.54
N GLY A 123 5.25 17.41 1.70
CA GLY A 123 5.25 15.97 1.96
C GLY A 123 4.24 15.52 3.02
N LEU A 124 3.46 16.43 3.60
CA LEU A 124 2.61 16.13 4.76
C LEU A 124 1.18 15.71 4.39
N THR A 125 0.76 15.84 3.14
CA THR A 125 -0.54 15.37 2.66
C THR A 125 -0.34 14.36 1.55
N ILE A 126 -0.92 13.18 1.72
CA ILE A 126 -0.96 12.13 0.72
C ILE A 126 -2.42 11.88 0.34
N GLU A 127 -2.72 11.90 -0.95
CA GLU A 127 -4.01 11.50 -1.50
C GLU A 127 -3.82 10.33 -2.46
N ASP A 128 -4.39 9.18 -2.10
CA ASP A 128 -4.41 7.96 -2.91
C ASP A 128 -5.77 7.79 -3.57
N SER A 129 -5.79 7.80 -4.89
CA SER A 129 -6.97 7.51 -5.71
C SER A 129 -6.80 6.16 -6.38
N LEU A 130 -7.57 5.19 -5.92
CA LEU A 130 -7.60 3.81 -6.42
C LEU A 130 -8.84 3.62 -7.29
N LYS A 131 -8.67 3.10 -8.51
CA LYS A 131 -9.76 2.90 -9.46
C LYS A 131 -9.75 1.46 -9.98
N GLY A 132 -10.91 0.82 -10.02
CA GLY A 132 -11.03 -0.56 -10.49
C GLY A 132 -10.66 -1.58 -9.43
N ALA A 133 -10.21 -2.77 -9.85
CA ALA A 133 -9.83 -3.88 -8.97
C ALA A 133 -8.80 -3.46 -7.91
N SER A 134 -9.16 -3.52 -6.63
CA SER A 134 -8.28 -3.10 -5.54
C SER A 134 -8.61 -3.83 -4.24
N LEU A 135 -7.56 -4.29 -3.57
CA LEU A 135 -7.60 -4.84 -2.22
C LEU A 135 -7.23 -3.74 -1.22
N ILE A 136 -8.08 -3.51 -0.22
CA ILE A 136 -7.92 -2.43 0.76
C ILE A 136 -7.91 -3.01 2.18
N PHE A 137 -6.89 -2.65 2.95
CA PHE A 137 -6.76 -2.94 4.37
C PHE A 137 -6.13 -1.75 5.10
N PRO A 138 -6.49 -1.50 6.36
CA PRO A 138 -5.90 -0.42 7.15
C PRO A 138 -4.44 -0.74 7.51
N LEU A 139 -3.58 0.27 7.47
CA LEU A 139 -2.19 0.17 7.95
C LEU A 139 -2.08 0.54 9.43
N GLY A 140 -3.07 1.26 9.96
CA GLY A 140 -3.14 1.71 11.34
C GLY A 140 -4.56 1.96 11.84
N ASP A 141 -4.69 2.32 13.11
CA ASP A 141 -5.98 2.53 13.77
C ASP A 141 -6.79 3.67 13.10
N ARG A 142 -6.09 4.68 12.56
CA ARG A 142 -6.74 5.82 11.92
C ARG A 142 -7.30 5.49 10.54
N ASP A 143 -6.61 4.63 9.80
CA ASP A 143 -7.14 4.08 8.54
C ASP A 143 -8.40 3.26 8.83
N ALA A 144 -8.34 2.37 9.82
CA ALA A 144 -9.45 1.50 10.20
C ALA A 144 -10.68 2.33 10.60
N GLN A 145 -10.48 3.39 11.40
CA GLN A 145 -11.55 4.30 11.79
C GLN A 145 -12.16 5.02 10.58
N ALA A 146 -11.33 5.54 9.66
CA ALA A 146 -11.80 6.27 8.49
C ALA A 146 -12.58 5.37 7.52
N LEU A 147 -12.08 4.15 7.26
CA LEU A 147 -12.74 3.15 6.42
C LEU A 147 -14.06 2.67 7.04
N GLY A 148 -14.06 2.37 8.34
CA GLY A 148 -15.27 1.96 9.05
C GLY A 148 -16.34 3.07 9.07
N ALA A 149 -15.94 4.33 9.26
CA ALA A 149 -16.86 5.47 9.18
C ALA A 149 -17.45 5.68 7.77
N ALA A 150 -16.74 5.25 6.73
CA ALA A 150 -17.22 5.23 5.35
C ALA A 150 -18.06 3.98 4.99
N GLY A 151 -18.30 3.10 5.96
CA GLY A 151 -19.15 1.91 5.81
C GLY A 151 -18.47 0.71 5.15
N PHE A 152 -17.13 0.71 5.09
CA PHE A 152 -16.38 -0.42 4.55
C PHE A 152 -16.10 -1.50 5.61
N PRO A 153 -15.98 -2.78 5.20
CA PRO A 153 -15.35 -3.80 6.03
C PRO A 153 -13.89 -3.43 6.37
N GLU A 154 -13.34 -4.05 7.41
CA GLU A 154 -11.93 -3.85 7.81
C GLU A 154 -10.96 -4.31 6.70
N PHE A 155 -11.30 -5.37 5.98
CA PHE A 155 -10.50 -5.90 4.88
C PHE A 155 -11.42 -6.20 3.71
N PHE A 156 -11.30 -5.45 2.62
CA PHE A 156 -12.27 -5.53 1.54
C PHE A 156 -11.63 -5.44 0.15
N TYR A 157 -12.37 -5.94 -0.82
CA TYR A 157 -12.02 -5.92 -2.22
C TYR A 157 -13.16 -5.28 -3.02
N TYR A 158 -12.83 -4.56 -4.08
CA TYR A 158 -13.82 -4.09 -5.06
C TYR A 158 -13.24 -4.11 -6.46
N GLU A 159 -14.08 -4.42 -7.45
CA GLU A 159 -13.67 -4.48 -8.88
C GLU A 159 -13.92 -3.16 -9.62
N ARG A 160 -14.88 -2.38 -9.16
CA ARG A 160 -15.45 -1.26 -9.92
C ARG A 160 -15.66 -0.04 -9.05
N GLY A 161 -15.40 1.11 -9.64
CA GLY A 161 -15.55 2.43 -9.03
C GLY A 161 -14.21 3.06 -8.68
N THR A 162 -14.26 4.05 -7.79
CA THR A 162 -13.09 4.78 -7.33
C THR A 162 -13.22 5.06 -5.84
N LEU A 163 -12.15 4.75 -5.12
CA LEU A 163 -11.93 5.13 -3.73
C LEU A 163 -10.82 6.17 -3.68
N THR A 164 -11.04 7.27 -2.97
CA THR A 164 -9.99 8.25 -2.68
C THR A 164 -9.84 8.41 -1.19
N ILE A 165 -8.62 8.18 -0.71
CA ILE A 165 -8.23 8.29 0.70
C ILE A 165 -7.21 9.42 0.79
N GLU A 166 -7.40 10.31 1.75
CA GLU A 166 -6.46 11.38 2.06
C GLU A 166 -5.93 11.17 3.48
N ALA A 167 -4.62 11.21 3.63
CA ALA A 167 -3.92 11.15 4.89
C ALA A 167 -3.11 12.44 5.10
N GLN A 168 -3.25 13.02 6.29
CA GLN A 168 -2.39 14.09 6.78
C GLN A 168 -1.34 13.46 7.67
N LEU A 169 -0.07 13.69 7.41
CA LEU A 169 1.08 13.19 8.18
C LEU A 169 1.53 14.23 9.21
N SER A 170 2.30 13.75 10.18
CA SER A 170 2.98 14.59 11.18
C SER A 170 4.32 15.08 10.63
N GLU A 171 4.74 16.28 11.04
CA GLU A 171 6.12 16.73 10.87
C GLU A 171 7.10 16.00 11.80
N ASP A 172 6.61 15.40 12.88
CA ASP A 172 7.42 14.59 13.78
C ASP A 172 7.83 13.28 13.09
N PRO A 173 9.13 13.07 12.80
CA PRO A 173 9.60 11.85 12.15
C PRO A 173 9.46 10.60 13.04
N ALA A 174 9.18 10.76 14.34
CA ALA A 174 8.89 9.66 15.25
C ALA A 174 7.40 9.24 15.24
N ALA A 175 6.53 10.01 14.58
CA ALA A 175 5.12 9.66 14.46
C ALA A 175 4.97 8.43 13.57
N VAL A 176 4.31 7.39 14.12
CA VAL A 176 4.07 6.12 13.42
C VAL A 176 2.71 6.06 12.73
N GLU A 177 1.85 7.04 12.96
CA GLU A 177 0.48 7.13 12.44
C GLU A 177 0.24 8.51 11.80
N PRO A 178 -0.57 8.60 10.74
CA PRO A 178 -0.98 9.88 10.16
C PRO A 178 -1.77 10.72 11.16
N LEU A 179 -1.65 12.05 11.17
CA LEU A 179 -2.46 12.99 11.95
C LEU A 179 -3.97 12.87 11.72
N SER A 180 -4.39 12.54 10.50
CA SER A 180 -5.79 12.23 10.17
C SER A 180 -5.87 11.43 8.88
N VAL A 181 -6.94 10.65 8.73
CA VAL A 181 -7.27 9.91 7.51
C VAL A 181 -8.73 10.12 7.20
N ARG A 182 -9.07 10.33 5.92
CA ARG A 182 -10.45 10.48 5.48
C ARG A 182 -10.68 9.86 4.10
N VAL A 183 -11.86 9.29 3.91
CA VAL A 183 -12.35 8.92 2.57
C VAL A 183 -12.98 10.17 1.94
N SER A 184 -12.35 10.70 0.89
CA SER A 184 -12.80 11.93 0.22
C SER A 184 -13.70 11.66 -0.99
N THR A 185 -13.60 10.47 -1.59
CA THR A 185 -14.48 10.00 -2.67
C THR A 185 -14.74 8.51 -2.51
N ASN A 186 -16.00 8.11 -2.61
CA ASN A 186 -16.40 6.71 -2.70
C ASN A 186 -17.45 6.53 -3.79
N THR A 187 -17.07 5.85 -4.86
CA THR A 187 -17.97 5.40 -5.93
C THR A 187 -17.85 3.90 -6.16
N THR A 188 -17.29 3.17 -5.19
CA THR A 188 -17.08 1.73 -5.30
C THR A 188 -18.43 1.02 -5.34
N THR A 189 -18.45 -0.09 -6.06
CA THR A 189 -19.63 -0.95 -6.19
C THR A 189 -19.19 -2.40 -6.06
N LEU A 190 -20.10 -3.26 -5.60
CA LEU A 190 -19.80 -4.70 -5.40
C LEU A 190 -18.61 -4.91 -4.46
N VAL A 191 -18.55 -4.12 -3.38
CA VAL A 191 -17.55 -4.29 -2.32
C VAL A 191 -17.78 -5.65 -1.67
N ARG A 192 -16.73 -6.47 -1.60
CA ARG A 192 -16.72 -7.78 -0.94
C ARG A 192 -15.86 -7.71 0.32
N ASP A 193 -16.36 -8.27 1.42
CA ASP A 193 -15.56 -8.52 2.60
C ASP A 193 -14.59 -9.68 2.29
N VAL A 194 -13.29 -9.44 2.45
CA VAL A 194 -12.26 -10.45 2.16
C VAL A 194 -12.30 -11.58 3.18
N CYS A 195 -12.78 -11.32 4.41
CA CYS A 195 -12.97 -12.35 5.41
C CYS A 195 -14.06 -13.33 5.00
N ASP A 196 -15.17 -12.84 4.46
CA ASP A 196 -16.23 -13.69 3.89
C ASP A 196 -15.71 -14.48 2.68
N MET A 197 -14.91 -13.83 1.80
CA MET A 197 -14.29 -14.51 0.66
C MET A 197 -13.36 -15.67 1.09
N LEU A 198 -12.61 -15.48 2.18
CA LEU A 198 -11.76 -16.53 2.75
C LEU A 198 -12.58 -17.63 3.41
N ASP A 199 -13.69 -17.30 4.07
CA ASP A 199 -14.61 -18.28 4.62
C ASP A 199 -15.26 -19.13 3.52
N GLU A 200 -15.72 -18.51 2.43
CA GLU A 200 -16.23 -19.18 1.23
C GLU A 200 -15.17 -20.16 0.65
N ALA A 201 -13.92 -19.71 0.53
CA ALA A 201 -12.82 -20.53 0.01
C ALA A 201 -12.48 -21.73 0.93
N ALA A 202 -12.72 -21.59 2.24
CA ALA A 202 -12.59 -22.67 3.21
C ALA A 202 -13.84 -23.59 3.27
N GLY A 203 -14.89 -23.28 2.52
CA GLY A 203 -16.17 -23.99 2.54
C GLY A 203 -17.01 -23.74 3.80
N LYS A 204 -16.92 -22.53 4.38
CA LYS A 204 -17.65 -22.10 5.57
C LYS A 204 -18.84 -21.20 5.25
#